data_AF-A0A4R0EYR9-F1
#
_entry.id   AF-A0A4R0EYR9-F1
#
_cell.length_a   1.000
_cell.length_b   1.000
_cell.length_c   1.000
_cell.angle_alpha   90.00
_cell.angle_beta   90.00
_cell.angle_gamma   90.00
#
_symmetry.space_group_name_H-M   'P 1'
#
loop_
_entity.id
_entity.type
_entity.pdbx_description
1 polymer ?
#
loop_
_entity_poly.entity_id
_entity_poly.type
_entity_poly.pdbx_seq_one_letter_code
_entity_poly.pdbx_strand_id
1 'polypeptide(L)'
;MSASLSEEEQLEGLKSFTKKYGSAIISGILIALIAFFGWEYWQKKNLAESQMQTAKVQQLMDDARNVQANPNAMTELTEAADKIVKDDPDSAQAIQTQFVMAKLAYDKGDYAGAEKALKKVENSKVKDSGLTQIVKLRLAYAQLAQNKYDDALKSLALVTDPAFKATADEARGDVYVAKSDIENAKKAYQSAWDALIERKQERQILQIKLESVGVLVDDPEIERPILETHVDES
;
A
#
# COMPACT_ATOMS: atom_id res chain seq x y z
N MET A 1 -66.19 14.17 32.70
CA MET A 1 -66.59 14.26 31.28
C MET A 1 -65.35 14.16 30.42
N SER A 2 -65.21 13.04 29.70
CA SER A 2 -64.32 12.81 28.54
C SER A 2 -64.40 11.30 28.24
N ALA A 3 -65.53 10.83 27.69
CA ALA A 3 -65.75 10.68 26.24
C ALA A 3 -64.83 9.60 25.65
N SER A 4 -65.20 8.33 25.89
CA SER A 4 -64.85 7.21 25.03
C SER A 4 -65.49 7.44 23.67
N LEU A 5 -64.70 7.89 22.69
CA LEU A 5 -65.09 7.91 21.28
C LEU A 5 -65.50 6.48 20.87
N SER A 6 -66.71 6.31 20.35
CA SER A 6 -67.24 4.98 20.01
C SER A 6 -66.36 4.31 18.94
N GLU A 7 -66.26 2.98 18.98
CA GLU A 7 -65.46 2.20 18.02
C GLU A 7 -65.86 2.49 16.55
N GLU A 8 -67.09 2.92 16.30
CA GLU A 8 -67.60 3.25 14.96
C GLU A 8 -67.00 4.55 14.40
N GLU A 9 -66.85 5.61 15.21
CA GLU A 9 -66.22 6.87 14.76
C GLU A 9 -64.73 6.71 14.49
N GLN A 10 -64.04 5.85 15.26
CA GLN A 10 -62.63 5.53 15.03
C GLN A 10 -62.43 4.74 13.71
N LEU A 11 -63.34 3.81 13.41
CA LEU A 11 -63.33 3.04 12.16
C LEU A 11 -63.62 3.91 10.93
N GLU A 12 -64.54 4.87 11.02
CA GLU A 12 -64.82 5.82 9.94
C GLU A 12 -63.68 6.81 9.71
N GLY A 13 -63.06 7.31 10.79
CA GLY A 13 -61.87 8.15 10.73
C GLY A 13 -60.73 7.44 9.99
N LEU A 14 -60.48 6.17 10.32
CA LEU A 14 -59.47 5.36 9.66
C LEU A 14 -59.80 5.11 8.18
N LYS A 15 -61.05 4.74 7.86
CA LYS A 15 -61.51 4.55 6.46
C LYS A 15 -61.33 5.81 5.62
N SER A 16 -61.67 6.98 6.15
CA SER A 16 -61.56 8.26 5.43
C SER A 16 -60.10 8.66 5.21
N PHE A 17 -59.24 8.44 6.20
CA PHE A 17 -57.82 8.72 6.11
C PHE A 17 -57.13 7.82 5.09
N THR A 18 -57.42 6.51 5.12
CA THR A 18 -56.91 5.57 4.12
C THR A 18 -57.46 5.87 2.72
N LYS A 19 -58.72 6.28 2.58
CA LYS A 19 -59.29 6.67 1.27
C LYS A 19 -58.67 7.95 0.72
N LYS A 20 -58.23 8.87 1.58
CA LYS A 20 -57.63 10.16 1.21
C LYS A 20 -56.12 10.09 0.96
N TYR A 21 -55.39 9.28 1.72
CA TYR A 21 -53.92 9.23 1.69
C TYR A 21 -53.35 7.85 1.34
N GLY A 22 -54.17 6.81 1.23
CA GLY A 22 -53.71 5.44 1.01
C GLY A 22 -52.87 5.28 -0.26
N SER A 23 -53.23 5.95 -1.36
CA SER A 23 -52.40 5.93 -2.58
C SER A 23 -51.04 6.59 -2.36
N ALA A 24 -51.00 7.75 -1.69
CA ALA A 24 -49.75 8.45 -1.39
C ALA A 24 -48.83 7.67 -0.44
N ILE A 25 -49.40 7.02 0.59
CA ILE A 25 -48.66 6.16 1.52
C ILE A 25 -48.08 4.95 0.77
N ILE A 26 -48.88 4.28 -0.06
CA ILE A 26 -48.43 3.13 -0.85
C ILE A 26 -47.31 3.54 -1.83
N SER A 27 -47.48 4.67 -2.53
CA SER A 27 -46.44 5.20 -3.43
C SER A 27 -45.16 5.56 -2.69
N GLY A 28 -45.27 6.18 -1.50
CA GLY A 28 -44.11 6.50 -0.65
C GLY A 28 -43.35 5.25 -0.21
N ILE A 29 -44.08 4.22 0.24
CA ILE A 29 -43.48 2.92 0.61
C ILE A 29 -42.79 2.27 -0.60
N LEU A 30 -43.42 2.29 -1.77
CA LEU A 30 -42.84 1.69 -2.97
C LEU A 30 -41.53 2.38 -3.39
N ILE A 31 -41.47 3.71 -3.34
CA ILE A 31 -40.25 4.47 -3.61
C ILE A 31 -39.16 4.13 -2.59
N ALA A 32 -39.51 4.05 -1.30
CA ALA A 32 -38.57 3.69 -0.24
C ALA A 32 -38.00 2.28 -0.44
N LEU A 33 -38.84 1.32 -0.83
CA LEU A 33 -38.39 -0.05 -1.12
C LEU A 33 -37.48 -0.11 -2.35
N ILE A 34 -37.79 0.61 -3.43
CA ILE A 34 -36.92 0.68 -4.62
C ILE A 34 -35.55 1.27 -4.26
N ALA A 35 -35.54 2.36 -3.48
CA ALA A 35 -34.30 2.98 -3.04
C ALA A 35 -33.49 2.02 -2.14
N PHE A 36 -34.14 1.36 -1.18
CA PHE A 36 -33.50 0.42 -0.27
C PHE A 36 -32.92 -0.80 -0.99
N PHE A 37 -33.72 -1.48 -1.81
CA PHE A 37 -33.25 -2.66 -2.56
C PHE A 37 -32.24 -2.29 -3.65
N GLY A 38 -32.35 -1.11 -4.27
CA GLY A 38 -31.36 -0.60 -5.20
C GLY A 38 -30.00 -0.38 -4.53
N TRP A 39 -29.99 0.23 -3.34
CA TRP A 39 -28.78 0.41 -2.54
C TRP A 39 -28.18 -0.92 -2.07
N GLU A 40 -29.01 -1.82 -1.52
CA GLU A 40 -28.58 -3.14 -1.04
C GLU A 40 -28.00 -4.00 -2.18
N TYR A 41 -28.64 -3.99 -3.36
CA TYR A 41 -28.14 -4.71 -4.54
C TYR A 41 -26.79 -4.16 -5.00
N TRP A 42 -26.64 -2.83 -5.07
CA TRP A 42 -25.39 -2.18 -5.42
C TRP A 42 -24.27 -2.50 -4.42
N GLN A 43 -24.57 -2.46 -3.12
CA GLN A 43 -23.62 -2.78 -2.06
C GLN A 43 -23.18 -4.26 -2.10
N LYS A 44 -24.12 -5.20 -2.27
CA LYS A 44 -23.79 -6.63 -2.39
C LYS A 44 -22.94 -6.95 -3.61
N LYS A 45 -23.24 -6.34 -4.75
CA LYS A 45 -22.46 -6.52 -5.98
C LYS A 45 -21.02 -6.05 -5.79
N ASN A 46 -20.83 -4.86 -5.22
CA ASN A 46 -19.50 -4.32 -4.95
C ASN A 46 -18.70 -5.19 -3.96
N LEU A 47 -19.36 -5.72 -2.92
CA LEU A 47 -18.70 -6.57 -1.93
C LEU A 47 -18.26 -7.92 -2.54
N ALA A 48 -19.11 -8.56 -3.34
CA ALA A 48 -18.80 -9.82 -4.02
C ALA A 48 -17.68 -9.66 -5.05
N GLU A 49 -17.68 -8.57 -5.83
CA GLU A 49 -16.62 -8.24 -6.77
C GLU A 49 -15.28 -8.01 -6.05
N SER A 50 -15.29 -7.28 -4.93
CA SER A 50 -14.10 -7.03 -4.11
C SER A 50 -13.49 -8.32 -3.54
N GLN A 51 -14.33 -9.23 -3.04
CA GLN A 51 -13.88 -10.54 -2.54
C GLN A 51 -13.24 -11.38 -3.64
N MET A 52 -13.85 -11.40 -4.83
CA MET A 52 -13.31 -12.14 -5.98
C MET A 52 -11.97 -11.57 -6.46
N GLN A 53 -11.84 -10.25 -6.53
CA GLN A 53 -10.56 -9.62 -6.91
C GLN A 53 -9.47 -9.88 -5.86
N THR A 54 -9.83 -9.87 -4.57
CA THR A 54 -8.89 -10.22 -3.49
C THR A 54 -8.42 -11.67 -3.60
N ALA A 55 -9.32 -12.61 -3.90
CA ALA A 55 -8.96 -14.01 -4.15
C ALA A 55 -8.00 -14.16 -5.34
N LYS A 56 -8.22 -13.42 -6.43
CA LYS A 56 -7.30 -13.41 -7.59
C LYS A 56 -5.92 -12.89 -7.22
N VAL A 57 -5.82 -11.83 -6.42
CA VAL A 57 -4.52 -11.31 -5.93
C VAL A 57 -3.81 -12.35 -5.06
N GLN A 58 -4.55 -13.03 -4.17
CA GLN A 58 -3.98 -14.09 -3.33
C GLN A 58 -3.43 -15.23 -4.18
N GLN A 59 -4.21 -15.72 -5.16
CA GLN A 59 -3.75 -16.74 -6.08
C GLN A 59 -2.50 -16.28 -6.85
N LEU A 60 -2.49 -15.03 -7.34
CA LEU A 60 -1.34 -14.45 -8.03
C LEU A 60 -0.08 -14.43 -7.15
N MET A 61 -0.21 -14.14 -5.85
CA MET A 61 0.92 -14.22 -4.92
C MET A 61 1.47 -15.64 -4.77
N ASP A 62 0.58 -16.63 -4.69
CA ASP A 62 0.97 -18.03 -4.56
C ASP A 62 1.62 -18.54 -5.86
N ASP A 63 1.09 -18.16 -7.02
CA ASP A 63 1.67 -18.45 -8.32
C ASP A 63 3.05 -17.77 -8.49
N ALA A 64 3.20 -16.52 -8.04
CA ALA A 64 4.47 -15.80 -8.08
C ALA A 64 5.58 -16.50 -7.27
N ARG A 65 5.23 -17.14 -6.14
CA ARG A 65 6.18 -17.95 -5.34
C ARG A 65 6.60 -19.22 -6.05
N ASN A 66 5.71 -19.81 -6.84
CA ASN A 66 5.94 -21.08 -7.53
C ASN A 66 6.42 -20.92 -8.98
N VAL A 67 6.62 -19.69 -9.45
CA VAL A 67 6.89 -19.38 -10.86
C VAL A 67 8.17 -20.02 -11.41
N GLN A 68 9.11 -20.43 -10.55
CA GLN A 68 10.34 -21.13 -10.97
C GLN A 68 10.08 -22.58 -11.39
N ALA A 69 8.92 -23.15 -11.03
CA ALA A 69 8.59 -24.55 -11.30
C ALA A 69 8.13 -24.81 -12.75
N ASN A 70 7.75 -23.79 -13.52
CA ASN A 70 7.22 -23.97 -14.87
C ASN A 70 7.58 -22.78 -15.80
N PRO A 71 8.16 -23.02 -16.99
CA PRO A 71 8.52 -21.97 -17.94
C PRO A 71 7.33 -21.13 -18.45
N ASN A 72 6.10 -21.66 -18.46
CA ASN A 72 4.91 -20.91 -18.88
C ASN A 72 4.28 -20.08 -17.75
N ALA A 73 4.62 -20.37 -16.48
CA ALA A 73 3.98 -19.74 -15.32
C ALA A 73 4.22 -18.22 -15.28
N MET A 74 5.35 -17.73 -15.80
CA MET A 74 5.63 -16.28 -15.81
C MET A 74 4.70 -15.52 -16.77
N THR A 75 4.37 -16.12 -17.92
CA THR A 75 3.47 -15.52 -18.91
C THR A 75 2.05 -15.48 -18.35
N GLU A 76 1.56 -16.60 -17.81
CA GLU A 76 0.24 -16.70 -17.19
C GLU A 76 0.08 -15.73 -16.01
N LEU A 77 1.10 -15.64 -15.16
CA LEU A 77 1.15 -14.70 -14.04
C LEU A 77 1.07 -13.24 -14.51
N THR A 78 1.81 -12.90 -15.57
CA THR A 78 1.81 -11.54 -16.13
C THR A 78 0.46 -11.18 -16.73
N GLU A 79 -0.18 -12.11 -17.44
CA GLU A 79 -1.54 -11.93 -17.98
C GLU A 79 -2.58 -11.76 -16.88
N ALA A 80 -2.49 -12.54 -15.80
CA ALA A 80 -3.35 -12.40 -14.62
C ALA A 80 -3.15 -11.04 -13.95
N ALA A 81 -1.90 -10.60 -13.80
CA ALA A 81 -1.57 -9.29 -13.24
C ALA A 81 -2.14 -8.14 -14.07
N ASP A 82 -1.97 -8.18 -15.39
CA ASP A 82 -2.46 -7.14 -16.28
C ASP A 82 -3.99 -7.10 -16.33
N LYS A 83 -4.69 -8.24 -16.18
CA LYS A 83 -6.15 -8.26 -16.02
C LYS A 83 -6.60 -7.53 -14.75
N ILE A 84 -6.02 -7.84 -13.59
CA ILE A 84 -6.38 -7.20 -12.31
C ILE A 84 -6.17 -5.68 -12.40
N VAL A 85 -5.06 -5.26 -13.01
CA VAL A 85 -4.69 -3.83 -13.10
C VAL A 85 -5.52 -3.10 -14.14
N LYS A 86 -5.96 -3.77 -15.22
CA LYS A 86 -6.83 -3.16 -16.22
C LYS A 86 -8.26 -2.98 -15.72
N ASP A 87 -8.75 -3.88 -14.87
CA ASP A 87 -10.10 -3.81 -14.29
C ASP A 87 -10.28 -2.54 -13.42
N ASP A 88 -9.33 -2.28 -12.51
CA ASP A 88 -9.30 -1.05 -11.71
C ASP A 88 -7.86 -0.69 -11.31
N PRO A 89 -7.17 0.19 -12.05
CA PRO A 89 -5.75 0.51 -11.82
C PRO A 89 -5.50 1.29 -10.52
N ASP A 90 -6.54 1.94 -9.97
CA ASP A 90 -6.45 2.71 -8.74
C ASP A 90 -6.78 1.87 -7.50
N SER A 91 -7.25 0.63 -7.68
CA SER A 91 -7.62 -0.27 -6.59
C SER A 91 -6.42 -0.73 -5.75
N ALA A 92 -6.68 -1.06 -4.48
CA ALA A 92 -5.68 -1.67 -3.61
C ALA A 92 -5.15 -3.00 -4.19
N GLN A 93 -6.01 -3.75 -4.87
CA GLN A 93 -5.69 -5.01 -5.53
C GLN A 93 -4.69 -4.82 -6.69
N ALA A 94 -4.91 -3.80 -7.53
CA ALA A 94 -3.97 -3.45 -8.59
C ALA A 94 -2.62 -2.98 -8.05
N ILE A 95 -2.64 -2.13 -7.02
CA ILE A 95 -1.42 -1.66 -6.35
C ILE A 95 -0.63 -2.84 -5.77
N GLN A 96 -1.30 -3.73 -5.02
CA GLN A 96 -0.69 -4.91 -4.42
C GLN A 96 -0.13 -5.85 -5.49
N THR A 97 -0.86 -6.06 -6.57
CA THR A 97 -0.42 -6.84 -7.74
C THR A 97 0.86 -6.27 -8.34
N GLN A 98 0.93 -4.95 -8.55
CA GLN A 98 2.13 -4.31 -9.09
C GLN A 98 3.33 -4.42 -8.14
N PHE A 99 3.13 -4.37 -6.82
CA PHE A 99 4.23 -4.63 -5.88
C PHE A 99 4.75 -6.06 -5.93
N VAL A 100 3.87 -7.05 -6.09
CA VAL A 100 4.26 -8.46 -6.26
C VAL A 100 5.07 -8.62 -7.54
N MET A 101 4.57 -8.08 -8.66
CA MET A 101 5.27 -8.13 -9.95
C MET A 101 6.61 -7.40 -9.89
N ALA A 102 6.68 -6.24 -9.23
CA ALA A 102 7.91 -5.49 -9.07
C ALA A 102 8.96 -6.27 -8.27
N LYS A 103 8.55 -6.87 -7.14
CA LYS A 103 9.44 -7.71 -6.34
C LYS A 103 9.94 -8.91 -7.13
N LEU A 104 9.02 -9.62 -7.80
CA LEU A 104 9.38 -10.81 -8.56
C LEU A 104 10.36 -10.49 -9.69
N ALA A 105 10.11 -9.40 -10.43
CA ALA A 105 10.99 -8.95 -11.49
C ALA A 105 12.37 -8.59 -10.94
N TYR A 106 12.43 -7.83 -9.84
CA TYR A 106 13.68 -7.46 -9.18
C TYR A 106 14.48 -8.70 -8.72
N ASP A 107 13.82 -9.65 -8.04
CA ASP A 107 14.46 -10.87 -7.53
C ASP A 107 14.99 -11.76 -8.68
N LYS A 108 14.40 -11.67 -9.88
CA LYS A 108 14.86 -12.35 -11.10
C LYS A 108 15.91 -11.56 -11.90
N GLY A 109 16.30 -10.37 -11.46
CA GLY A 109 17.21 -9.48 -12.17
C GLY A 109 16.57 -8.69 -13.33
N ASP A 110 15.26 -8.79 -13.54
CA ASP A 110 14.51 -7.94 -14.46
C ASP A 110 14.18 -6.59 -13.80
N TYR A 111 15.22 -5.78 -13.61
CA TYR A 111 15.08 -4.47 -12.97
C TYR A 111 14.25 -3.49 -13.80
N ALA A 112 14.22 -3.64 -15.12
CA ALA A 112 13.38 -2.84 -16.02
C ALA A 112 11.89 -3.18 -15.83
N GLY A 113 11.55 -4.47 -15.70
CA GLY A 113 10.22 -4.93 -15.32
C GLY A 113 9.81 -4.41 -13.94
N ALA A 114 10.73 -4.43 -12.97
CA ALA A 114 10.48 -3.88 -11.64
C ALA A 114 10.18 -2.38 -11.68
N GLU A 115 10.98 -1.60 -12.40
CA GLU A 115 10.74 -0.16 -12.62
C GLU A 115 9.38 0.08 -13.28
N LYS A 116 9.04 -0.68 -14.33
CA LYS A 116 7.77 -0.55 -15.05
C LYS A 116 6.57 -0.79 -14.12
N ALA A 117 6.64 -1.83 -13.29
CA ALA A 117 5.58 -2.15 -12.34
C ALA A 117 5.42 -1.06 -11.26
N LEU A 118 6.54 -0.55 -10.71
CA LEU A 118 6.52 0.53 -9.72
C LEU A 118 6.00 1.85 -10.31
N LYS A 119 6.35 2.17 -11.56
CA LYS A 119 5.78 3.33 -12.27
C LYS A 119 4.28 3.21 -12.50
N LYS A 120 3.73 2.00 -12.67
CA LYS A 120 2.26 1.82 -12.71
C LYS A 120 1.62 2.23 -11.38
N VAL A 121 2.26 1.93 -10.24
CA VAL A 121 1.78 2.38 -8.92
C VAL A 121 1.97 3.88 -8.72
N GLU A 122 3.11 4.44 -9.13
CA GLU A 122 3.37 5.88 -9.04
C GLU A 122 2.35 6.71 -9.83
N ASN A 123 1.88 6.19 -10.97
CA ASN A 123 0.89 6.85 -11.82
C ASN A 123 -0.57 6.58 -11.41
N SER A 124 -0.83 5.74 -10.40
CA SER A 124 -2.19 5.50 -9.91
C SER A 124 -2.61 6.57 -8.90
N LYS A 125 -3.90 6.62 -8.56
CA LYS A 125 -4.44 7.55 -7.55
C LYS A 125 -4.18 7.06 -6.12
N VAL A 126 -2.99 6.53 -5.84
CA VAL A 126 -2.58 6.16 -4.48
C VAL A 126 -2.56 7.40 -3.59
N LYS A 127 -3.31 7.35 -2.48
CA LYS A 127 -3.44 8.46 -1.54
C LYS A 127 -2.60 8.28 -0.27
N ASP A 128 -2.14 7.06 -0.01
CA ASP A 128 -1.34 6.76 1.16
C ASP A 128 0.07 7.36 1.02
N SER A 129 0.39 8.32 1.88
CA SER A 129 1.64 9.06 1.83
C SER A 129 2.84 8.13 2.02
N GLY A 130 2.78 7.23 3.01
CA GLY A 130 3.85 6.28 3.31
C GLY A 130 4.10 5.33 2.15
N LEU A 131 3.03 4.79 1.56
CA LEU A 131 3.12 3.92 0.39
C LEU A 131 3.76 4.64 -0.80
N THR A 132 3.42 5.91 -1.00
CA THR A 132 4.04 6.75 -2.04
C THR A 132 5.54 6.90 -1.83
N GLN A 133 6.02 7.06 -0.59
CA GLN A 133 7.46 7.09 -0.29
C GLN A 133 8.13 5.74 -0.58
N ILE A 134 7.46 4.64 -0.23
CA ILE A 134 7.96 3.27 -0.50
C ILE A 134 8.11 3.03 -2.01
N VAL A 135 7.14 3.46 -2.82
CA VAL A 135 7.22 3.35 -4.29
C VAL A 135 8.45 4.07 -4.81
N LYS A 136 8.64 5.34 -4.42
CA LYS A 136 9.79 6.16 -4.87
C LYS A 136 11.13 5.56 -4.47
N LEU A 137 11.24 5.06 -3.24
CA LEU A 137 12.45 4.41 -2.74
C LEU A 137 12.76 3.12 -3.53
N ARG A 138 11.75 2.26 -3.73
CA ARG A 138 11.92 1.02 -4.50
C ARG A 138 12.22 1.31 -5.98
N LEU A 139 11.63 2.37 -6.53
CA LEU A 139 11.88 2.82 -7.89
C LEU A 139 13.35 3.23 -8.05
N ALA A 140 13.89 3.97 -7.07
CA ALA A 140 15.30 4.33 -7.06
C ALA A 140 16.23 3.11 -7.00
N TYR A 141 15.92 2.09 -6.18
CA TYR A 141 16.71 0.85 -6.16
C TYR A 141 16.64 0.10 -7.50
N ALA A 142 15.47 -0.01 -8.12
CA ALA A 142 15.33 -0.61 -9.45
C ALA A 142 16.10 0.17 -10.53
N GLN A 143 16.14 1.50 -10.43
CA GLN A 143 16.92 2.35 -11.33
C GLN A 143 18.43 2.22 -11.08
N LEU A 144 18.87 2.18 -9.81
CA LEU A 144 20.25 1.93 -9.42
C LEU A 144 20.75 0.60 -9.97
N ALA A 145 19.97 -0.48 -9.83
CA ALA A 145 20.32 -1.80 -10.36
C ALA A 145 20.41 -1.84 -11.90
N GLN A 146 19.78 -0.89 -12.60
CA GLN A 146 19.92 -0.67 -14.04
C GLN A 146 21.05 0.29 -14.42
N ASN A 147 21.84 0.77 -13.46
CA ASN A 147 22.83 1.83 -13.61
C ASN A 147 22.23 3.18 -14.07
N LYS A 148 20.92 3.40 -13.88
CA LYS A 148 20.21 4.65 -14.17
C LYS A 148 20.36 5.63 -13.01
N TYR A 149 21.60 6.03 -12.73
CA TYR A 149 21.91 6.74 -11.49
C TYR A 149 21.21 8.10 -11.35
N ASP A 150 21.11 8.88 -12.43
CA ASP A 150 20.47 10.20 -12.36
C ASP A 150 18.95 10.09 -12.15
N ASP A 151 18.32 9.04 -12.69
CA ASP A 151 16.90 8.78 -12.44
C ASP A 151 16.69 8.27 -11.01
N ALA A 152 17.58 7.44 -10.49
CA ALA A 152 17.56 7.02 -9.08
C ALA A 152 17.65 8.22 -8.14
N LEU A 153 18.57 9.17 -8.40
CA LEU A 153 18.69 10.40 -7.62
C LEU A 153 17.43 11.27 -7.70
N LYS A 154 16.80 11.38 -8.88
CA LYS A 154 15.51 12.09 -9.03
C LYS A 154 14.41 11.44 -8.21
N SER A 155 14.27 10.10 -8.28
CA SER A 155 13.28 9.36 -7.50
C SER A 155 13.48 9.55 -5.99
N LEU A 156 14.73 9.53 -5.52
CA LEU A 156 15.07 9.77 -4.11
C LEU A 156 14.83 11.23 -3.67
N ALA A 157 14.98 12.20 -4.57
CA ALA A 157 14.66 13.59 -4.27
C ALA A 157 13.16 13.83 -4.04
N LEU A 158 12.31 12.94 -4.57
CA LEU A 158 10.86 12.97 -4.33
C LEU A 158 10.47 12.32 -3.00
N VAL A 159 11.41 11.68 -2.28
CA VAL A 159 11.16 11.14 -0.94
C VAL A 159 11.28 12.26 0.08
N THR A 160 10.13 12.79 0.51
CA THR A 160 10.05 14.03 1.30
C THR A 160 9.59 13.82 2.74
N ASP A 161 9.04 12.66 3.05
CA ASP A 161 8.59 12.35 4.40
C ASP A 161 9.80 12.16 5.32
N PRO A 162 9.91 12.91 6.43
CA PRO A 162 11.00 12.76 7.38
C PRO A 162 11.21 11.29 7.76
N ALA A 163 10.14 10.51 8.00
CA ALA A 163 10.22 9.11 8.43
C ALA A 163 11.11 8.26 7.51
N PHE A 164 11.21 8.61 6.23
CA PHE A 164 12.00 7.89 5.22
C PHE A 164 13.38 8.51 4.95
N LYS A 165 13.71 9.67 5.55
CA LYS A 165 14.95 10.42 5.30
C LYS A 165 16.20 9.55 5.41
N ALA A 166 16.37 8.84 6.52
CA ALA A 166 17.55 7.98 6.73
C ALA A 166 17.70 6.95 5.60
N THR A 167 16.63 6.27 5.23
CA THR A 167 16.65 5.26 4.15
C THR A 167 16.86 5.89 2.78
N ALA A 168 16.29 7.06 2.52
CA ALA A 168 16.46 7.77 1.24
C ALA A 168 17.91 8.29 1.07
N ASP A 169 18.50 8.81 2.14
CA ASP A 169 19.88 9.28 2.14
C ASP A 169 20.89 8.12 2.07
N GLU A 170 20.59 7.00 2.73
CA GLU A 170 21.37 5.77 2.57
C GLU A 170 21.35 5.30 1.11
N ALA A 171 20.16 5.19 0.49
CA ALA A 171 20.04 4.84 -0.93
C ALA A 171 20.77 5.84 -1.84
N ARG A 172 20.77 7.13 -1.48
CA ARG A 172 21.50 8.17 -2.22
C ARG A 172 23.01 7.96 -2.14
N GLY A 173 23.51 7.58 -0.97
CA GLY A 173 24.90 7.16 -0.80
C GLY A 173 25.24 5.95 -1.67
N ASP A 174 24.36 4.93 -1.71
CA ASP A 174 24.55 3.74 -2.56
C ASP A 174 24.68 4.13 -4.05
N VAL A 175 23.84 5.07 -4.51
CA VAL A 175 23.91 5.59 -5.89
C VAL A 175 25.23 6.33 -6.13
N TYR A 176 25.69 7.16 -5.19
CA TYR A 176 26.96 7.88 -5.35
C TYR A 176 28.18 6.95 -5.32
N VAL A 177 28.17 5.90 -4.50
CA VAL A 177 29.20 4.85 -4.53
C VAL A 177 29.23 4.18 -5.91
N ALA A 178 28.07 3.83 -6.47
CA ALA A 178 28.00 3.23 -7.81
C ALA A 178 28.46 4.19 -8.93
N LYS A 179 28.37 5.51 -8.72
CA LYS A 179 28.93 6.55 -9.60
C LYS A 179 30.42 6.83 -9.36
N SER A 180 31.07 6.15 -8.40
CA SER A 180 32.43 6.47 -7.92
C SER A 180 32.58 7.89 -7.36
N ASP A 181 31.49 8.52 -6.93
CA ASP A 181 31.46 9.85 -6.32
C ASP A 181 31.50 9.73 -4.79
N ILE A 182 32.68 9.38 -4.27
CA ILE A 182 32.86 9.06 -2.86
C ILE A 182 32.56 10.26 -1.95
N GLU A 183 32.86 11.48 -2.38
CA GLU A 183 32.62 12.68 -1.57
C GLU A 183 31.14 12.94 -1.33
N ASN A 184 30.29 12.74 -2.35
CA ASN A 184 28.85 12.84 -2.16
C ASN A 184 28.26 11.60 -1.46
N ALA A 185 28.86 10.42 -1.63
CA ALA A 185 28.47 9.23 -0.87
C ALA A 185 28.67 9.42 0.64
N LYS A 186 29.83 9.94 1.07
CA LYS A 186 30.11 10.28 2.49
C LYS A 186 29.05 11.20 3.07
N LYS A 187 28.73 12.29 2.37
CA LYS A 187 27.72 13.26 2.82
C LYS A 187 26.34 12.63 2.97
N ALA A 188 25.94 11.79 2.01
CA ALA A 188 24.66 11.13 2.03
C ALA A 188 24.56 10.10 3.18
N TYR A 189 25.57 9.23 3.34
CA TYR A 189 25.58 8.28 4.44
C TYR A 189 25.66 8.96 5.82
N GLN A 190 26.44 10.04 5.97
CA GLN A 190 26.47 10.80 7.22
C GLN A 190 25.10 11.41 7.54
N SER A 191 24.44 12.01 6.54
CA SER A 191 23.09 12.54 6.68
C SER A 191 22.05 11.46 7.04
N ALA A 192 22.24 10.23 6.58
CA ALA A 192 21.44 9.08 6.99
C ALA A 192 21.72 8.66 8.44
N TRP A 193 22.99 8.65 8.85
CA TRP A 193 23.44 8.31 10.19
C TRP A 193 22.89 9.28 11.23
N ASP A 194 23.06 10.58 10.99
CA ASP A 194 22.60 11.64 11.90
C ASP A 194 21.07 11.53 12.15
N ALA A 195 20.31 11.22 11.09
CA ALA A 195 18.86 11.02 11.18
C ALA A 195 18.46 9.77 11.99
N LEU A 196 19.31 8.73 12.05
CA LEU A 196 19.07 7.54 12.85
C LEU A 196 19.44 7.76 14.32
N ILE A 197 20.53 8.48 14.59
CA ILE A 197 20.93 8.88 15.95
C ILE A 197 19.83 9.72 16.61
N GLU A 198 19.29 10.72 15.91
CA GLU A 198 18.18 11.54 16.41
C GLU A 198 16.96 10.69 16.81
N ARG A 199 16.75 9.57 16.12
CA ARG A 199 15.64 8.65 16.37
C ARG A 199 15.94 7.51 17.31
N LYS A 200 17.18 7.41 17.80
CA LYS A 200 17.65 6.27 18.59
C LYS A 200 17.38 4.94 17.88
N GLN A 201 17.75 4.87 16.59
CA GLN A 201 17.62 3.67 15.76
C GLN A 201 19.00 3.16 15.36
N GLU A 202 19.28 1.89 15.62
CA GLU A 202 20.51 1.24 15.17
C GLU A 202 20.37 0.76 13.70
N ARG A 203 21.45 0.92 12.92
CA ARG A 203 21.57 0.34 11.58
C ARG A 203 23.02 -0.03 11.27
N GLN A 204 23.41 -1.23 11.68
CA GLN A 204 24.79 -1.74 11.52
C GLN A 204 25.28 -1.72 10.07
N ILE A 205 24.41 -2.00 9.11
CA ILE A 205 24.79 -1.98 7.68
C ILE A 205 25.24 -0.58 7.22
N LEU A 206 24.66 0.49 7.80
CA LEU A 206 25.03 1.85 7.44
C LEU A 206 26.41 2.23 7.98
N GLN A 207 26.79 1.73 9.17
CA GLN A 207 28.16 1.90 9.70
C GLN A 207 29.19 1.27 8.75
N ILE A 208 28.92 0.04 8.28
CA ILE A 208 29.81 -0.64 7.32
C ILE A 208 29.90 0.16 6.00
N LYS A 209 28.78 0.72 5.53
CA LYS A 209 28.78 1.58 4.33
C LYS A 209 29.59 2.86 4.53
N LEU A 210 29.48 3.50 5.69
CA LEU A 210 30.30 4.66 6.06
C LEU A 210 31.79 4.32 6.08
N GLU A 211 32.15 3.20 6.71
CA GLU A 211 33.53 2.73 6.77
C GLU A 211 34.08 2.45 5.35
N SER A 212 33.26 1.86 4.48
CA SER A 212 33.62 1.58 3.08
C SER A 212 33.96 2.83 2.27
N VAL A 213 33.43 4.01 2.67
CA VAL A 213 33.75 5.31 2.08
C VAL A 213 34.74 6.12 2.93
N GLY A 214 35.34 5.52 3.96
CA GLY A 214 36.38 6.12 4.80
C GLY A 214 35.84 7.02 5.93
N VAL A 215 34.61 6.80 6.39
CA VAL A 215 34.01 7.51 7.53
C VAL A 215 33.80 6.51 8.66
N LEU A 216 34.37 6.80 9.83
CA LEU A 216 34.15 6.03 11.04
C LEU A 216 33.13 6.75 11.92
N VAL A 217 32.17 6.01 12.46
CA VAL A 217 31.14 6.51 13.37
C VAL A 217 31.09 5.64 14.61
N ASP A 218 30.85 6.25 15.77
CA ASP A 218 30.69 5.54 17.02
C ASP A 218 29.36 4.79 17.07
N ASP A 219 29.26 3.78 17.94
CA ASP A 219 28.00 3.08 18.15
C ASP A 219 26.94 4.01 18.75
N PRO A 220 25.67 3.95 18.31
CA PRO A 220 24.60 4.73 18.90
C PRO A 220 24.45 4.40 20.38
N GLU A 221 24.47 5.41 21.25
CA GLU A 221 24.14 5.24 22.66
C GLU A 221 22.62 5.03 22.82
N ILE A 222 22.18 3.79 22.61
CA ILE A 222 20.79 3.37 22.88
C ILE A 222 20.78 2.59 24.19
N GLU A 223 20.01 3.08 25.17
CA GLU A 223 19.74 2.34 26.40
C GLU A 223 19.08 1.00 26.05
N ARG A 224 19.83 -0.10 26.19
CA ARG A 224 19.31 -1.45 26.08
C ARG A 224 18.76 -1.86 27.45
N PRO A 225 17.49 -2.30 27.55
CA PRO A 225 17.01 -2.85 28.81
C PRO A 225 17.91 -4.02 29.19
N ILE A 226 18.48 -3.96 30.40
CA ILE A 226 19.24 -5.07 30.96
C ILE A 226 18.22 -6.19 31.15
N LEU A 227 18.29 -7.23 30.31
CA LEU A 227 17.57 -8.45 30.57
C LEU A 227 18.25 -9.07 31.79
N GLU A 228 17.71 -8.82 32.99
CA GLU A 228 18.07 -9.59 34.17
C GLU A 228 17.63 -11.03 33.92
N THR A 229 18.51 -11.81 33.29
CA THR A 229 18.36 -13.26 33.26
C THR A 229 18.63 -13.73 34.67
N HIS A 230 17.57 -13.88 35.46
CA HIS A 230 17.61 -14.76 36.63
C HIS A 230 17.92 -16.15 36.08
N VAL A 231 19.22 -16.48 36.07
CA VAL A 231 19.65 -17.86 35.98
C VAL A 231 19.24 -18.45 37.31
N ASP A 232 18.06 -19.09 37.35
CA ASP A 232 17.70 -19.96 38.46
C ASP A 232 18.75 -21.07 38.49
N GLU A 233 19.74 -20.92 39.37
CA GLU A 233 20.68 -21.97 39.72
C GLU A 233 19.89 -23.09 40.42
N SER A 234 19.56 -24.14 39.67
CA SER A 234 19.01 -25.41 40.19
C SER A 234 20.11 -26.41 40.51
#